data_AF-A0A5Q4ENR6-F1
#
_entry.id   AF-A0A5Q4ENR6-F1
#
_cell.length_a   1.000
_cell.length_b   1.000
_cell.length_c   1.000
_cell.angle_alpha   90.00
_cell.angle_beta   90.00
_cell.angle_gamma   90.00
#
_symmetry.space_group_name_H-M   'P 1'
#
loop_
_entity.id
_entity.type
_entity.pdbx_description
1 polymer ?
#
loop_
_entity_poly.entity_id
_entity_poly.type
_entity_poly.pdbx_seq_one_letter_code
_entity_poly.pdbx_strand_id
1 'polypeptide(L)'
;MPERIDLDEQIESSRRPLDATWSPKKKKIVACVCISAASLALFGGVFAAYATRTPPLPTTIDQAVAVMSSSAFDRLDPERRRQYAAEAQRLMSDLSWEERRELVSNEQAREAMRAMREEMFDDMARRIARGEQPDFSQWGPRPGAGERRPPEGERRWNPQEMSDEDREAMRERMREAMDNRMNEQVSSGNAQSGGLRSEMMKRGMRNRGAGGGRRGR
;
A
#
# COMPACT_ATOMS: atom_id res chain seq x y z
N MET A 1 81.47 -10.96 10.77
CA MET A 1 80.69 -11.46 9.61
C MET A 1 79.32 -11.82 10.14
N PRO A 2 78.26 -11.04 9.87
CA PRO A 2 76.92 -11.40 10.32
C PRO A 2 76.39 -12.59 9.52
N GLU A 3 75.95 -13.63 10.22
CA GLU A 3 75.24 -14.78 9.66
C GLU A 3 73.94 -14.32 8.98
N ARG A 4 73.78 -14.61 7.69
CA ARG A 4 72.51 -14.43 6.99
C ARG A 4 71.59 -15.56 7.42
N ILE A 5 70.50 -15.20 8.09
CA ILE A 5 69.39 -16.11 8.36
C ILE A 5 68.61 -16.27 7.05
N ASP A 6 68.71 -17.43 6.41
CA ASP A 6 67.89 -17.79 5.25
C ASP A 6 66.44 -18.04 5.70
N LEU A 7 65.65 -16.96 5.66
CA LEU A 7 64.22 -16.98 5.99
C LEU A 7 63.40 -17.81 5.01
N ASP A 8 63.89 -18.01 3.78
CA ASP A 8 63.18 -18.73 2.74
C ASP A 8 63.05 -20.24 3.04
N GLU A 9 64.05 -20.85 3.68
CA GLU A 9 64.06 -22.28 4.03
C GLU A 9 63.10 -22.59 5.19
N GLN A 10 62.92 -21.65 6.13
CA GLN A 10 61.93 -21.78 7.20
C GLN A 10 60.49 -21.56 6.70
N ILE A 11 60.30 -20.75 5.67
CA ILE A 11 58.97 -20.53 5.06
C ILE A 11 58.52 -21.76 4.28
N GLU A 12 59.42 -22.50 3.61
CA GLU A 12 59.04 -23.73 2.89
C GLU A 12 58.66 -24.89 3.83
N SER A 13 59.38 -25.09 4.94
CA SER A 13 59.08 -26.17 5.89
C SER A 13 57.77 -25.99 6.68
N SER A 14 57.29 -24.75 6.81
CA SER A 14 56.03 -24.42 7.50
C SER A 14 54.79 -24.54 6.61
N ARG A 15 54.95 -24.61 5.28
CA ARG A 15 53.85 -24.82 4.33
C ARG A 15 53.51 -26.31 4.21
N ARG A 16 52.96 -26.91 5.26
CA ARG A 16 52.20 -28.16 5.09
C ARG A 16 50.92 -27.79 4.34
N PRO A 17 50.66 -28.34 3.13
CA PRO A 17 49.38 -28.11 2.48
C PRO A 17 48.33 -28.71 3.42
N LEU A 18 47.39 -27.90 3.90
CA LEU A 18 46.25 -28.36 4.71
C LEU A 18 45.52 -29.55 4.04
N ASP A 19 45.67 -29.68 2.72
CA ASP A 19 45.05 -30.68 1.86
C ASP A 19 45.91 -31.93 1.60
N ALA A 20 47.17 -31.97 2.05
CA ALA A 20 48.12 -33.05 1.74
C ALA A 20 47.73 -34.39 2.39
N THR A 21 47.00 -34.35 3.50
CA THR A 21 46.61 -35.55 4.27
C THR A 21 45.19 -36.04 3.95
N TRP A 22 44.44 -35.36 3.08
CA TRP A 22 43.04 -35.70 2.83
C TRP A 22 42.90 -36.79 1.76
N SER A 23 42.06 -37.80 2.04
CA SER A 23 41.72 -38.81 1.05
C SER A 23 40.92 -38.20 -0.12
N PRO A 24 40.96 -38.78 -1.34
CA PRO A 24 40.23 -38.26 -2.50
C PRO A 24 38.72 -38.12 -2.25
N LYS A 25 38.14 -39.02 -1.45
CA LYS A 25 36.72 -38.96 -1.05
C LYS A 25 36.44 -37.74 -0.17
N LYS A 26 37.30 -37.44 0.82
CA LYS A 26 37.17 -36.25 1.68
C LYS A 26 37.30 -34.96 0.88
N LYS A 27 38.24 -34.89 -0.06
CA LYS A 27 38.39 -33.72 -0.96
C LYS A 27 37.13 -33.44 -1.77
N LYS A 28 36.50 -34.48 -2.34
CA LYS A 28 35.23 -34.35 -3.08
C LYS A 28 34.09 -33.87 -2.18
N ILE A 29 33.97 -34.42 -0.97
CA ILE A 29 32.93 -34.00 -0.02
C ILE A 29 33.10 -32.53 0.37
N VAL A 30 34.32 -32.12 0.75
CA VAL A 30 34.59 -30.73 1.12
C VAL A 30 34.35 -29.80 -0.06
N ALA A 31 34.79 -30.16 -1.27
CA ALA A 31 34.50 -29.38 -2.47
C ALA A 31 32.99 -29.23 -2.72
N CYS A 32 32.19 -30.30 -2.60
CA CYS A 32 30.74 -30.22 -2.71
C CYS A 32 30.13 -29.30 -1.65
N VAL A 33 30.55 -29.41 -0.38
CA VAL A 33 30.06 -28.54 0.71
C VAL A 33 30.42 -27.08 0.43
N CYS A 34 31.64 -26.79 0.00
CA CYS A 34 32.07 -25.44 -0.37
C CYS A 34 31.26 -24.89 -1.55
N ILE A 35 31.00 -25.70 -2.59
CA ILE A 35 30.18 -25.30 -3.74
C ILE A 35 28.74 -25.04 -3.30
N SER A 36 28.16 -25.89 -2.46
CA SER A 36 26.81 -25.70 -1.93
C SER A 36 26.72 -24.45 -1.06
N ALA A 37 27.70 -24.21 -0.20
CA ALA A 37 27.76 -23.01 0.63
C ALA A 37 27.93 -21.73 -0.21
N ALA A 38 28.81 -21.75 -1.21
CA ALA A 38 28.99 -20.65 -2.14
C ALA A 38 27.72 -20.39 -2.95
N SER A 39 27.05 -21.44 -3.42
CA SER A 39 25.77 -21.34 -4.13
C SER A 39 24.70 -20.71 -3.23
N LEU A 40 24.54 -21.20 -1.99
CA LEU A 40 23.61 -20.64 -1.02
C LEU A 40 23.89 -19.17 -0.72
N ALA A 41 25.17 -18.78 -0.58
CA ALA A 41 25.55 -17.39 -0.37
C ALA A 41 25.20 -16.51 -1.57
N LEU A 42 25.43 -16.98 -2.80
CA LEU A 42 25.09 -16.26 -4.02
C LEU A 42 23.58 -16.12 -4.21
N PHE A 43 22.82 -17.21 -4.07
CA PHE A 43 21.35 -17.18 -4.17
C PHE A 43 20.74 -16.33 -3.05
N GLY A 44 21.25 -16.44 -1.82
CA GLY A 44 20.85 -15.61 -0.70
C GLY A 44 21.12 -14.13 -0.94
N GLY A 45 22.30 -13.79 -1.48
CA GLY A 45 22.67 -12.42 -1.84
C GLY A 45 21.79 -11.83 -2.95
N VAL A 46 21.53 -12.59 -4.02
CA VAL A 46 20.65 -12.16 -5.12
C VAL A 46 19.21 -11.98 -4.64
N PHE A 47 18.71 -12.93 -3.83
CA PHE A 47 17.36 -12.84 -3.27
C PHE A 47 17.24 -11.64 -2.32
N ALA A 48 18.22 -11.42 -1.44
CA ALA A 48 18.25 -10.25 -0.55
C ALA A 48 18.30 -8.94 -1.34
N ALA A 49 19.13 -8.86 -2.40
CA ALA A 49 19.20 -7.71 -3.28
C ALA A 49 17.86 -7.47 -4.01
N TYR A 50 17.18 -8.52 -4.45
CA TYR A 50 15.86 -8.41 -5.07
C TYR A 50 14.79 -7.98 -4.07
N ALA A 51 14.78 -8.56 -2.87
CA ALA A 51 13.81 -8.30 -1.81
C ALA A 51 13.95 -6.89 -1.18
N THR A 52 15.13 -6.28 -1.30
CA THR A 52 15.42 -4.93 -0.77
C THR A 52 15.36 -3.83 -1.83
N ARG A 53 15.29 -4.19 -3.13
CA ARG A 53 15.13 -3.20 -4.19
C ARG A 53 13.74 -2.58 -4.10
N THR A 54 13.74 -1.25 -4.00
CA THR A 54 12.53 -0.47 -4.22
C THR A 54 12.01 -0.78 -5.63
N PRO A 55 10.73 -1.16 -5.78
CA PRO A 55 10.16 -1.33 -7.11
C PRO A 55 10.31 -0.02 -7.93
N PRO A 56 10.27 -0.07 -9.26
CA PRO A 56 10.11 1.13 -10.07
C PRO A 56 8.71 1.72 -9.88
N LEU A 57 8.53 3.00 -10.21
CA LEU A 57 7.19 3.62 -10.23
C LEU A 57 6.32 2.92 -11.28
N PRO A 58 5.04 2.63 -10.97
CA PRO A 58 4.17 1.89 -11.86
C PRO A 58 3.79 2.76 -13.06
N THR A 59 3.82 2.20 -14.26
CA THR A 59 3.41 2.90 -15.48
C THR A 59 2.05 2.45 -15.99
N THR A 60 1.50 1.36 -15.43
CA THR A 60 0.18 0.82 -15.76
C THR A 60 -0.63 0.57 -14.49
N ILE A 61 -1.96 0.51 -14.61
CA ILE A 61 -2.82 0.26 -13.45
C ILE A 61 -2.56 -1.11 -12.83
N ASP A 62 -2.31 -2.14 -13.64
CA ASP A 62 -2.05 -3.49 -13.13
C ASP A 62 -0.75 -3.55 -12.32
N GLN A 63 0.27 -2.83 -12.77
CA GLN A 63 1.52 -2.68 -12.00
C GLN A 63 1.28 -1.92 -10.70
N ALA A 64 0.47 -0.86 -10.73
CA ALA A 64 0.13 -0.11 -9.53
C ALA A 64 -0.61 -1.00 -8.51
N VAL A 65 -1.60 -1.76 -8.96
CA VAL A 65 -2.34 -2.71 -8.13
C VAL A 65 -1.39 -3.76 -7.55
N ALA A 66 -0.56 -4.39 -8.38
CA ALA A 66 0.37 -5.43 -7.96
C ALA A 66 1.41 -4.93 -6.95
N VAL A 67 1.93 -3.71 -7.14
CA VAL A 67 2.87 -3.12 -6.18
C VAL A 67 2.17 -2.78 -4.88
N MET A 68 1.01 -2.11 -4.92
CA MET A 68 0.31 -1.65 -3.72
C MET A 68 -0.30 -2.78 -2.89
N SER A 69 -0.63 -3.92 -3.49
CA SER A 69 -1.05 -5.13 -2.75
C SER A 69 0.13 -5.98 -2.26
N SER A 70 1.37 -5.64 -2.65
CA SER A 70 2.55 -6.38 -2.24
C SER A 70 3.08 -5.91 -0.88
N SER A 71 3.67 -6.84 -0.13
CA SER A 71 4.39 -6.53 1.12
C SER A 71 5.60 -5.59 0.93
N ALA A 72 6.06 -5.39 -0.31
CA ALA A 72 7.12 -4.43 -0.61
C ALA A 72 6.64 -2.99 -0.40
N PHE A 73 5.36 -2.70 -0.72
CA PHE A 73 4.77 -1.38 -0.54
C PHE A 73 4.71 -0.98 0.93
N ASP A 74 4.35 -1.89 1.83
CA ASP A 74 4.28 -1.62 3.28
C ASP A 74 5.63 -1.26 3.89
N ARG A 75 6.72 -1.73 3.28
CA ARG A 75 8.10 -1.44 3.71
C ARG A 75 8.64 -0.14 3.12
N LEU A 76 7.93 0.49 2.19
CA LEU A 76 8.37 1.75 1.59
C LEU A 76 8.26 2.90 2.58
N ASP A 77 9.20 3.84 2.46
CA ASP A 77 9.13 5.10 3.18
C ASP A 77 7.79 5.82 2.91
N PRO A 78 7.23 6.54 3.90
CA PRO A 78 5.95 7.22 3.75
C PRO A 78 5.90 8.23 2.59
N GLU A 79 7.04 8.78 2.16
CA GLU A 79 7.12 9.66 1.00
C GLU A 79 7.02 8.88 -0.31
N ARG A 80 7.70 7.74 -0.41
CA ARG A 80 7.58 6.84 -1.56
C ARG A 80 6.16 6.31 -1.68
N ARG A 81 5.55 5.81 -0.60
CA ARG A 81 4.15 5.35 -0.63
C ARG A 81 3.18 6.40 -1.20
N ARG A 82 3.39 7.68 -0.84
CA ARG A 82 2.63 8.79 -1.41
C ARG A 82 2.85 8.98 -2.92
N GLN A 83 4.08 8.86 -3.41
CA GLN A 83 4.36 8.91 -4.86
C GLN A 83 3.65 7.78 -5.60
N TYR A 84 3.68 6.55 -5.06
CA TYR A 84 2.97 5.41 -5.64
C TYR A 84 1.46 5.62 -5.64
N ALA A 85 0.88 6.09 -4.54
CA ALA A 85 -0.54 6.39 -4.45
C ALA A 85 -0.97 7.49 -5.44
N ALA A 86 -0.14 8.52 -5.62
CA ALA A 86 -0.39 9.60 -6.58
C ALA A 86 -0.33 9.10 -8.04
N GLU A 87 0.68 8.30 -8.41
CA GLU A 87 0.74 7.69 -9.74
C GLU A 87 -0.40 6.71 -9.98
N ALA A 88 -0.75 5.87 -8.99
CA ALA A 88 -1.90 4.98 -9.07
C ALA A 88 -3.21 5.77 -9.28
N GLN A 89 -3.39 6.89 -8.58
CA GLN A 89 -4.55 7.76 -8.78
C GLN A 89 -4.57 8.35 -10.19
N ARG A 90 -3.42 8.83 -10.70
CA ARG A 90 -3.30 9.36 -12.07
C ARG A 90 -3.70 8.29 -13.09
N LEU A 91 -3.12 7.10 -13.00
CA LEU A 91 -3.41 5.96 -13.87
C LEU A 91 -4.88 5.55 -13.80
N MET A 92 -5.47 5.54 -12.60
CA MET A 92 -6.89 5.25 -12.41
C MET A 92 -7.79 6.36 -12.98
N SER A 93 -7.32 7.61 -12.99
CA SER A 93 -8.05 8.73 -13.55
C SER A 93 -8.16 8.67 -15.08
N ASP A 94 -7.21 7.97 -15.72
CA ASP A 94 -7.13 7.75 -17.16
C ASP A 94 -8.02 6.58 -17.63
N LEU A 95 -8.39 5.66 -16.74
CA LEU A 95 -9.26 4.53 -17.06
C LEU A 95 -10.71 4.94 -17.40
N SER A 96 -11.31 4.21 -18.34
CA SER A 96 -12.74 4.27 -18.64
C SER A 96 -13.59 3.80 -17.45
N TRP A 97 -14.90 4.02 -17.52
CA TRP A 97 -15.81 3.60 -16.47
C TRP A 97 -15.92 2.07 -16.38
N GLU A 98 -15.97 1.41 -17.53
CA GLU A 98 -16.05 -0.04 -17.68
C GLU A 98 -14.84 -0.72 -17.05
N GLU A 99 -13.63 -0.24 -17.38
CA GLU A 99 -12.38 -0.78 -16.83
C GLU A 99 -12.29 -0.56 -15.31
N ARG A 100 -12.72 0.61 -14.81
CA ARG A 100 -12.77 0.84 -13.36
C ARG A 100 -13.74 -0.12 -12.67
N ARG A 101 -14.90 -0.38 -13.28
CA ARG A 101 -15.89 -1.31 -12.72
C ARG A 101 -15.32 -2.72 -12.65
N GLU A 102 -14.60 -3.15 -13.67
CA GLU A 102 -13.91 -4.43 -13.68
C GLU A 102 -12.80 -4.48 -12.62
N LEU A 103 -12.01 -3.41 -12.49
CA LEU A 103 -10.98 -3.31 -11.45
C LEU A 103 -11.58 -3.46 -10.04
N VAL A 104 -12.72 -2.82 -9.78
CA VAL A 104 -13.44 -2.93 -8.50
C VAL A 104 -13.99 -4.33 -8.24
N SER A 105 -14.16 -5.15 -9.28
CA SER A 105 -14.59 -6.54 -9.11
C SER A 105 -13.47 -7.46 -8.60
N ASN A 106 -12.20 -7.11 -8.84
CA ASN A 106 -11.02 -7.86 -8.41
C ASN A 106 -10.63 -7.53 -6.96
N GLU A 107 -10.45 -8.55 -6.11
CA GLU A 107 -10.12 -8.41 -4.69
C GLU A 107 -8.76 -7.73 -4.46
N GLN A 108 -7.72 -8.07 -5.23
CA GLN A 108 -6.40 -7.45 -5.10
C GLN A 108 -6.45 -5.95 -5.43
N ALA A 109 -7.25 -5.58 -6.42
CA ALA A 109 -7.46 -4.19 -6.78
C ALA A 109 -8.25 -3.45 -5.70
N ARG A 110 -9.18 -4.11 -4.99
CA ARG A 110 -9.85 -3.52 -3.82
C ARG A 110 -8.87 -3.24 -2.69
N GLU A 111 -7.97 -4.16 -2.39
CA GLU A 111 -6.92 -3.97 -1.38
C GLU A 111 -5.99 -2.81 -1.77
N ALA A 112 -5.51 -2.79 -3.01
CA ALA A 112 -4.69 -1.68 -3.52
C ALA A 112 -5.44 -0.33 -3.45
N MET A 113 -6.72 -0.30 -3.81
CA MET A 113 -7.57 0.89 -3.68
C MET A 113 -7.80 1.31 -2.23
N ARG A 114 -7.80 0.37 -1.29
CA ARG A 114 -7.90 0.64 0.15
C ARG A 114 -6.62 1.28 0.65
N ALA A 115 -5.46 0.69 0.34
CA ALA A 115 -4.15 1.24 0.67
C ALA A 115 -3.93 2.64 0.07
N MET A 116 -4.34 2.83 -1.19
CA MET A 116 -4.30 4.14 -1.86
C MET A 116 -5.14 5.17 -1.11
N ARG A 117 -6.39 4.82 -0.78
CA ARG A 117 -7.28 5.73 -0.04
C ARG A 117 -6.72 6.06 1.33
N GLU A 118 -6.17 5.09 2.04
CA GLU A 118 -5.58 5.29 3.35
C GLU A 118 -4.40 6.27 3.33
N GLU A 119 -3.44 6.09 2.42
CA GLU A 119 -2.31 7.01 2.29
C GLU A 119 -2.74 8.43 1.92
N MET A 120 -3.74 8.56 1.04
CA MET A 120 -4.28 9.87 0.69
C MET A 120 -5.02 10.53 1.87
N PHE A 121 -5.77 9.75 2.65
CA PHE A 121 -6.42 10.24 3.88
C PHE A 121 -5.37 10.70 4.90
N ASP A 122 -4.29 9.95 5.07
CA ASP A 122 -3.20 10.28 5.98
C ASP A 122 -2.45 11.54 5.54
N ASP A 123 -2.20 11.71 4.24
CA ASP A 123 -1.63 12.95 3.72
C ASP A 123 -2.56 14.14 4.00
N MET A 124 -3.86 13.98 3.75
CA MET A 124 -4.85 15.02 4.04
C MET A 124 -4.92 15.35 5.54
N ALA A 125 -4.87 14.34 6.40
CA ALA A 125 -4.84 14.50 7.85
C ALA A 125 -3.64 15.33 8.30
N ARG A 126 -2.46 15.06 7.74
CA ARG A 126 -1.23 15.84 8.02
C ARG A 126 -1.37 17.28 7.53
N ARG A 127 -1.95 17.52 6.35
CA ARG A 127 -2.21 18.89 5.85
C ARG A 127 -3.14 19.68 6.78
N ILE A 128 -4.24 19.07 7.22
CA ILE A 128 -5.13 19.69 8.22
C ILE A 128 -4.37 20.01 9.51
N ALA A 129 -3.54 19.09 10.00
CA ALA A 129 -2.78 19.30 11.23
C ALA A 129 -1.81 20.49 11.14
N ARG A 130 -1.32 20.80 9.93
CA ARG A 130 -0.51 22.00 9.63
C ARG A 130 -1.34 23.29 9.46
N GLY A 131 -2.66 23.20 9.53
CA GLY A 131 -3.56 24.33 9.28
C GLY A 131 -3.83 24.61 7.80
N GLU A 132 -3.38 23.74 6.90
CA GLU A 132 -3.71 23.85 5.48
C GLU A 132 -5.18 23.44 5.27
N GLN A 133 -5.95 24.24 4.54
CA GLN A 133 -7.30 23.83 4.16
C GLN A 133 -7.21 22.77 3.07
N PRO A 134 -7.67 21.52 3.31
CA PRO A 134 -7.68 20.51 2.28
C PRO A 134 -8.68 20.91 1.21
N ASP A 135 -8.23 20.87 -0.03
CA ASP A 135 -9.08 21.08 -1.18
C ASP A 135 -9.98 19.85 -1.39
N PHE A 136 -11.14 19.88 -0.75
CA PHE A 136 -12.15 18.83 -0.90
C PHE A 136 -12.80 18.84 -2.29
N SER A 137 -12.54 19.82 -3.17
CA SER A 137 -13.09 19.84 -4.53
C SER A 137 -12.54 18.69 -5.37
N GLN A 138 -11.32 18.23 -5.08
CA GLN A 138 -10.67 17.08 -5.72
C GLN A 138 -11.27 15.73 -5.29
N TRP A 139 -11.99 15.74 -4.16
CA TRP A 139 -12.58 14.55 -3.50
C TRP A 139 -14.11 14.54 -3.54
N GLY A 140 -14.70 15.64 -4.00
CA GLY A 140 -16.13 15.74 -4.26
C GLY A 140 -16.53 14.94 -5.49
N PRO A 141 -17.83 14.64 -5.64
CA PRO A 141 -18.35 14.24 -6.96
C PRO A 141 -17.86 15.26 -7.99
N ARG A 142 -17.15 14.81 -9.03
CA ARG A 142 -16.60 15.66 -10.11
C ARG A 142 -17.62 16.74 -10.48
N PRO A 143 -17.25 18.01 -10.69
CA PRO A 143 -18.17 19.00 -11.22
C PRO A 143 -18.79 18.45 -12.51
N GLY A 144 -20.11 18.22 -12.50
CA GLY A 144 -20.86 17.51 -13.55
C GLY A 144 -21.50 16.16 -13.13
N ALA A 145 -21.08 15.56 -12.02
CA ALA A 145 -21.72 14.36 -11.47
C ALA A 145 -23.10 14.65 -10.81
N GLY A 146 -23.44 15.92 -10.59
CA GLY A 146 -24.76 16.35 -10.13
C GLY A 146 -25.83 16.43 -11.23
N GLU A 147 -25.45 16.37 -12.52
CA GLU A 147 -26.37 16.51 -13.66
C GLU A 147 -26.46 15.27 -14.55
N ARG A 148 -25.73 14.19 -14.24
CA ARG A 148 -26.05 12.89 -14.83
C ARG A 148 -27.41 12.45 -14.28
N ARG A 149 -28.46 12.68 -15.08
CA ARG A 149 -29.74 12.00 -14.92
C ARG A 149 -29.41 10.51 -14.71
N PRO A 150 -29.88 9.89 -13.61
CA PRO A 150 -29.74 8.44 -13.48
C PRO A 150 -30.30 7.80 -14.76
N PRO A 151 -29.67 6.75 -15.30
CA PRO A 151 -30.18 6.05 -16.49
C PRO A 151 -31.67 5.79 -16.32
N GLU A 152 -32.47 6.08 -17.35
CA GLU A 152 -33.93 5.87 -17.33
C GLU A 152 -34.23 4.45 -16.83
N GLY A 153 -34.77 4.35 -15.61
CA GLY A 153 -35.05 3.07 -14.94
C GLY A 153 -34.38 2.86 -13.59
N GLU A 154 -33.33 3.62 -13.24
CA GLU A 154 -32.82 3.62 -11.85
C GLU A 154 -33.80 4.38 -10.96
N ARG A 155 -34.53 3.65 -10.10
CA ARG A 155 -35.38 4.22 -9.06
C ARG A 155 -34.56 5.18 -8.23
N ARG A 156 -34.72 6.48 -8.50
CA ARG A 156 -34.16 7.55 -7.68
C ARG A 156 -34.70 7.34 -6.28
N TRP A 157 -33.82 7.08 -5.32
CA TRP A 157 -34.21 6.87 -3.93
C TRP A 157 -35.02 8.08 -3.47
N ASN A 158 -36.33 7.94 -3.34
CA ASN A 158 -37.21 9.04 -2.92
C ASN A 158 -37.57 8.78 -1.45
N PRO A 159 -36.96 9.50 -0.48
CA PRO A 159 -37.19 9.27 0.95
C PRO A 159 -38.66 9.42 1.36
N GLN A 160 -39.44 10.12 0.54
CA GLN A 160 -40.85 10.41 0.72
C GLN A 160 -41.75 9.25 0.27
N GLU A 161 -41.26 8.34 -0.57
CA GLU A 161 -42.03 7.20 -1.09
C GLU A 161 -41.72 5.88 -0.36
N MET A 162 -40.76 5.88 0.58
CA MET A 162 -40.50 4.71 1.43
C MET A 162 -41.60 4.53 2.47
N SER A 163 -42.00 3.28 2.68
CA SER A 163 -42.80 2.89 3.84
C SER A 163 -42.04 3.21 5.14
N ASP A 164 -42.77 3.39 6.23
CA ASP A 164 -42.16 3.66 7.54
C ASP A 164 -41.32 2.46 8.02
N GLU A 165 -41.74 1.23 7.69
CA GLU A 165 -40.98 -0.01 7.96
C GLU A 165 -39.65 -0.05 7.20
N ASP A 166 -39.64 0.33 5.92
CA ASP A 166 -38.40 0.41 5.14
C ASP A 166 -37.45 1.48 5.68
N ARG A 167 -38.00 2.60 6.21
CA ARG A 167 -37.19 3.65 6.84
C ARG A 167 -36.56 3.17 8.13
N GLU A 168 -37.29 2.38 8.92
CA GLU A 168 -36.79 1.82 10.16
C GLU A 168 -35.72 0.76 9.90
N ALA A 169 -35.96 -0.17 8.98
CA ALA A 169 -34.97 -1.17 8.56
C ALA A 169 -33.70 -0.52 7.99
N MET A 170 -33.84 0.57 7.23
CA MET A 170 -32.70 1.33 6.72
C MET A 170 -31.92 2.00 7.85
N ARG A 171 -32.60 2.61 8.83
CA ARG A 171 -31.96 3.20 10.02
C ARG A 171 -31.22 2.15 10.83
N GLU A 172 -31.80 0.98 10.99
CA GLU A 172 -31.20 -0.13 11.73
C GLU A 172 -29.93 -0.64 11.03
N ARG A 173 -29.97 -0.89 9.71
CA ARG A 173 -28.76 -1.24 8.94
C ARG A 173 -27.69 -0.16 9.01
N MET A 174 -28.08 1.11 8.96
CA MET A 174 -27.14 2.21 9.05
C MET A 174 -26.52 2.32 10.45
N ARG A 175 -27.30 2.03 11.50
CA ARG A 175 -26.84 1.95 12.89
C ARG A 175 -25.86 0.80 13.08
N GLU A 176 -26.21 -0.40 12.62
CA GLU A 176 -25.34 -1.58 12.69
C GLU A 176 -24.02 -1.37 11.92
N ALA A 177 -24.07 -0.76 10.73
CA ALA A 177 -22.87 -0.41 9.98
C ALA A 177 -22.00 0.64 10.69
N MET A 178 -22.62 1.58 11.41
CA MET A 178 -21.91 2.58 12.22
C MET A 178 -21.28 1.94 13.46
N ASP A 179 -22.01 1.06 14.16
CA ASP A 179 -21.54 0.33 15.33
C ASP A 179 -20.38 -0.60 14.97
N ASN A 180 -20.46 -1.31 13.85
CA ASN A 180 -19.36 -2.15 13.36
C ASN A 180 -18.09 -1.35 13.06
N ARG A 181 -18.21 -0.19 12.39
CA ARG A 181 -17.07 0.72 12.17
C ARG A 181 -16.51 1.27 13.47
N MET A 182 -17.37 1.59 14.44
CA MET A 182 -16.96 2.13 15.73
C MET A 182 -16.21 1.06 16.53
N ASN A 183 -16.67 -0.19 16.50
CA ASN A 183 -15.97 -1.33 17.09
C ASN A 183 -14.63 -1.60 16.40
N GLU A 184 -14.53 -1.51 15.08
CA GLU A 184 -13.23 -1.58 14.36
C GLU A 184 -12.28 -0.45 14.77
N GLN A 185 -12.78 0.77 14.99
CA GLN A 185 -11.96 1.88 15.48
C GLN A 185 -11.47 1.65 16.90
N VAL A 186 -12.33 1.14 17.79
CA VAL A 186 -11.96 0.83 19.18
C VAL A 186 -10.96 -0.33 19.21
N SER A 187 -11.16 -1.37 18.40
CA SER A 187 -10.27 -2.54 18.36
C SER A 187 -8.92 -2.26 17.68
N SER A 188 -8.86 -1.33 16.72
CA SER A 188 -7.59 -0.89 16.11
C SER A 188 -6.72 -0.02 17.02
N GLY A 189 -7.20 0.35 18.21
CA GLY A 189 -6.38 0.98 19.26
C GLY A 189 -5.96 2.43 18.99
N ASN A 190 -6.50 3.09 17.95
CA ASN A 190 -6.10 4.44 17.58
C ASN A 190 -7.25 5.45 17.70
N ALA A 191 -7.64 5.77 18.94
CA ALA A 191 -8.71 6.72 19.24
C ALA A 191 -8.44 8.14 18.69
N GLN A 192 -7.16 8.53 18.58
CA GLN A 192 -6.77 9.83 18.06
C GLN A 192 -7.01 9.96 16.55
N SER A 193 -6.65 8.93 15.76
CA SER A 193 -6.92 8.92 14.33
C SER A 193 -8.42 8.83 14.02
N GLY A 194 -9.17 8.07 14.83
CA GLY A 194 -10.62 7.98 14.75
C GLY A 194 -11.31 9.33 14.98
N GLY A 195 -10.88 10.06 16.02
CA GLY A 195 -11.37 11.42 16.31
C GLY A 195 -11.10 12.39 15.17
N LEU A 196 -9.89 12.37 14.60
CA LEU A 196 -9.51 13.24 13.49
C LEU A 196 -10.34 12.95 12.22
N ARG A 197 -10.53 11.66 11.87
CA ARG A 197 -11.39 11.26 10.74
C ARG A 197 -12.84 11.68 10.95
N SER A 198 -13.36 11.59 12.18
CA SER A 198 -14.73 12.02 12.52
C SER A 198 -14.91 13.55 12.38
N GLU A 199 -13.96 14.35 12.87
CA GLU A 199 -13.97 15.81 12.70
C GLU A 199 -13.87 16.22 11.22
N MET A 200 -12.99 15.56 10.45
CA MET A 200 -12.90 15.74 8.99
C MET A 200 -14.23 15.47 8.30
N MET A 201 -14.87 14.33 8.60
CA MET A 201 -16.15 13.94 8.01
C MET A 201 -17.24 14.96 8.36
N LYS A 202 -17.28 15.41 9.61
CA LYS A 202 -18.22 16.43 10.11
C LYS A 202 -18.01 17.78 9.41
N ARG A 203 -16.76 18.22 9.22
CA ARG A 203 -16.43 19.42 8.43
C ARG A 203 -16.81 19.29 6.97
N GLY A 204 -16.51 18.14 6.35
CA GLY A 204 -16.89 17.85 4.96
C GLY A 204 -18.41 17.85 4.75
N MET A 205 -19.18 17.28 5.68
CA MET A 205 -20.65 17.31 5.66
C MET A 205 -21.21 18.72 5.84
N ARG A 206 -20.63 19.52 6.76
CA ARG A 206 -21.03 20.93 6.93
C ARG A 206 -20.78 21.76 5.66
N ASN A 207 -19.63 21.56 5.02
CA ASN A 207 -19.30 22.27 3.77
C ASN A 207 -20.16 21.80 2.58
N ARG A 208 -20.54 20.52 2.49
CA ARG A 208 -21.51 20.05 1.48
C ARG A 208 -22.93 20.54 1.74
N GLY A 209 -23.36 20.58 3.00
CA GLY A 209 -24.69 21.04 3.39
C GLY A 209 -24.90 22.54 3.13
N ALA A 210 -23.86 23.36 3.24
CA ALA A 210 -23.93 24.80 2.99
C ALA A 210 -24.13 25.17 1.51
N GLY A 211 -23.75 24.30 0.56
CA GLY A 211 -23.88 24.56 -0.89
C GLY A 211 -25.22 24.16 -1.52
N GLY A 212 -26.04 23.35 -0.84
CA GLY A 212 -27.27 22.78 -1.42
C GLY A 212 -28.58 23.51 -1.08
N GLY A 213 -28.55 24.51 -0.20
CA GLY A 213 -29.77 25.08 0.41
C GLY A 213 -30.34 26.35 -0.25
N ARG A 214 -29.76 26.86 -1.35
CA ARG A 214 -30.16 28.16 -1.94
C ARG A 214 -30.56 28.06 -3.41
N ARG A 215 -31.49 27.17 -3.73
CA ARG A 215 -32.38 27.31 -4.89
C ARG A 215 -33.82 27.31 -4.40
N GLY A 216 -34.31 28.52 -4.12
CA GLY A 216 -35.67 28.77 -3.68
C GLY A 216 -36.05 30.22 -3.96
N ARG A 217 -36.44 30.49 -5.21
CA ARG A 217 -37.60 31.29 -5.66
C ARG A 217 -37.47 31.58 -7.15
#